data_AF-A0AAE1LGE1-F1
#
_entry.id   AF-A0AAE1LGE1-F1
#
_cell.length_a   1.000
_cell.length_b   1.000
_cell.length_c   1.000
_cell.angle_alpha   90.00
_cell.angle_beta   90.00
_cell.angle_gamma   90.00
#
_symmetry.space_group_name_H-M   'P 1'
#
loop_
_entity.id
_entity.type
_entity.pdbx_description
1 polymer ?
#
loop_
_entity_poly.entity_id
_entity_poly.type
_entity_poly.pdbx_seq_one_letter_code
_entity_poly.pdbx_strand_id
1 'polypeptide(L)'
;MVPELAEDYAAFLKVDLTKELSAATESVEDMLTRLEEFQSLIQMVEADGFQAVNTLTTEILGKKDELKQLGDRIDGLECLVTRVKGDMDKLESLLNTAEAEANASDGAPLLKALGSLFTKKPVVDIAGPSRTGQSSTFTSPDLFSADKVFTSPPESTLQQSE
;
A
#
# COMPACT_ATOMS: atom_id res chain seq x y z
N MET A 1 -54.28 -84.20 -1.72
CA MET A 1 -53.26 -84.32 -0.64
C MET A 1 -51.82 -84.29 -1.13
N VAL A 2 -51.14 -85.38 -1.53
CA VAL A 2 -49.72 -85.29 -1.97
C VAL A 2 -49.49 -84.43 -3.24
N PRO A 3 -50.27 -84.58 -4.34
CA PRO A 3 -50.06 -83.77 -5.54
C PRO A 3 -50.38 -82.29 -5.32
N GLU A 4 -51.43 -82.01 -4.57
CA GLU A 4 -51.89 -80.67 -4.18
C GLU A 4 -50.85 -79.96 -3.29
N LEU A 5 -50.26 -80.68 -2.33
CA LEU A 5 -49.18 -80.15 -1.50
C LEU A 5 -47.90 -79.90 -2.33
N ALA A 6 -47.59 -80.78 -3.29
CA ALA A 6 -46.47 -80.57 -4.20
C ALA A 6 -46.69 -79.36 -5.13
N GLU A 7 -47.92 -79.10 -5.53
CA GLU A 7 -48.31 -77.95 -6.36
C GLU A 7 -48.21 -76.63 -5.58
N ASP A 8 -48.69 -76.61 -4.33
CA ASP A 8 -48.54 -75.45 -3.43
C ASP A 8 -47.06 -75.12 -3.16
N TYR A 9 -46.22 -76.13 -2.90
CA TYR A 9 -44.78 -75.92 -2.71
C TYR A 9 -44.06 -75.50 -4.01
N ALA A 10 -44.48 -76.01 -5.17
CA ALA A 10 -43.94 -75.59 -6.46
C ALA A 10 -44.31 -74.14 -6.80
N ALA A 11 -45.45 -73.63 -6.31
CA ALA A 11 -45.84 -72.24 -6.46
C ALA A 11 -44.91 -71.28 -5.70
N PHE A 12 -44.42 -71.67 -4.52
CA PHE A 12 -43.41 -70.89 -3.78
C PHE A 12 -42.06 -70.78 -4.49
N LEU A 13 -41.74 -71.71 -5.40
CA LEU A 13 -40.52 -71.68 -6.20
C LEU A 13 -40.66 -70.82 -7.46
N LYS A 14 -41.88 -70.45 -7.87
CA LYS A 14 -42.15 -69.51 -8.96
C LYS A 14 -42.17 -68.08 -8.43
N VAL A 15 -41.01 -67.58 -8.02
CA VAL A 15 -40.84 -66.17 -7.68
C VAL A 15 -40.35 -65.43 -8.92
N ASP A 16 -41.15 -64.48 -9.40
CA ASP A 16 -40.77 -63.57 -10.48
C ASP A 16 -40.15 -62.29 -9.89
N LEU A 17 -38.81 -62.25 -9.89
CA LEU A 17 -38.03 -61.12 -9.39
C LEU A 17 -37.73 -60.08 -10.48
N THR A 18 -38.23 -60.26 -11.70
CA THR A 18 -37.79 -59.46 -12.86
C THR A 18 -38.09 -57.97 -12.65
N LYS A 19 -39.21 -57.65 -12.01
CA LYS A 19 -39.59 -56.27 -11.67
C LYS A 19 -38.65 -55.64 -10.64
N GLU A 20 -38.30 -56.37 -9.57
CA GLU A 20 -37.42 -55.87 -8.52
C GLU A 20 -35.98 -55.72 -9.04
N LEU A 21 -35.53 -56.65 -9.89
CA LEU A 21 -34.24 -56.57 -10.55
C LEU A 21 -34.17 -55.38 -11.52
N SER A 22 -35.23 -55.13 -12.30
CA SER A 22 -35.34 -53.97 -13.18
C SER A 22 -35.27 -52.66 -12.40
N ALA A 23 -36.05 -52.54 -11.32
CA ALA A 23 -36.04 -51.35 -10.47
C ALA A 23 -34.67 -51.11 -9.81
N ALA A 24 -34.00 -52.18 -9.36
CA ALA A 24 -32.64 -52.08 -8.83
C ALA A 24 -31.63 -51.63 -9.89
N THR A 25 -31.76 -52.13 -11.12
CA THR A 25 -30.87 -51.78 -12.24
C THR A 25 -31.03 -50.31 -12.62
N GLU A 26 -32.28 -49.85 -12.74
CA GLU A 26 -32.62 -48.45 -13.06
C GLU A 26 -32.13 -47.49 -11.96
N SER A 27 -32.23 -47.89 -10.69
CA SER A 27 -31.66 -47.12 -9.58
C SER A 27 -30.14 -47.05 -9.61
N VAL A 28 -29.45 -48.12 -10.04
CA VAL A 28 -27.99 -48.11 -10.17
C VAL A 28 -27.56 -47.22 -11.33
N GLU A 29 -28.26 -47.27 -12.46
CA GLU A 29 -27.99 -46.39 -13.61
C GLU A 29 -28.19 -44.90 -13.27
N ASP A 30 -29.25 -44.55 -12.52
CA ASP A 30 -29.45 -43.18 -12.03
C ASP A 30 -28.30 -42.75 -11.10
N MET A 31 -27.89 -43.60 -10.16
CA MET A 31 -26.77 -43.29 -9.27
C MET A 31 -25.44 -43.13 -10.02
N LEU A 32 -25.18 -43.95 -11.05
CA LEU A 32 -23.99 -43.82 -11.89
C LEU A 32 -24.01 -42.49 -12.65
N THR A 33 -25.14 -42.13 -13.25
CA THR A 33 -25.32 -40.85 -13.95
C THR A 33 -25.06 -39.68 -13.01
N ARG A 34 -25.63 -39.71 -11.81
CA ARG A 34 -25.42 -38.67 -10.79
C ARG A 34 -23.97 -38.60 -10.31
N LEU A 35 -23.26 -39.72 -10.23
CA LEU A 35 -21.83 -39.73 -9.89
C LEU A 35 -20.98 -39.08 -10.98
N GLU A 36 -21.29 -39.31 -12.25
CA GLU A 36 -20.62 -38.64 -13.38
C GLU A 36 -20.86 -37.13 -13.35
N GLU A 37 -22.09 -36.71 -13.06
CA GLU A 37 -22.42 -35.29 -12.87
C GLU A 37 -21.65 -34.68 -11.69
N PHE A 38 -21.58 -35.37 -10.54
CA PHE A 38 -20.80 -34.91 -9.39
C PHE A 38 -19.31 -34.78 -9.72
N GLN A 39 -18.75 -35.74 -10.47
CA GLN A 39 -17.36 -35.66 -10.93
C GLN A 39 -17.12 -34.41 -11.77
N SER A 40 -18.04 -34.09 -12.68
CA SER A 40 -17.98 -32.88 -13.52
C SER A 40 -18.04 -31.61 -12.69
N LEU A 41 -18.95 -31.55 -11.69
CA LEU A 41 -19.06 -30.41 -10.78
C LEU A 41 -17.79 -30.21 -9.95
N ILE A 42 -17.16 -31.28 -9.47
CA ILE A 42 -15.89 -31.20 -8.74
C ILE A 42 -14.80 -30.61 -9.63
N GLN A 43 -14.67 -31.09 -10.87
CA GLN A 43 -13.68 -30.57 -11.81
C GLN A 43 -13.88 -29.08 -12.10
N MET A 44 -15.14 -28.64 -12.24
CA MET A 44 -15.47 -27.24 -12.44
C MET A 44 -15.08 -26.38 -11.22
N VAL A 45 -15.38 -26.84 -10.00
CA VAL A 45 -15.02 -26.13 -8.77
C VAL A 45 -13.50 -26.04 -8.60
N GLU A 46 -12.77 -27.11 -8.91
CA GLU A 46 -11.29 -27.10 -8.88
C GLU A 46 -10.71 -26.11 -9.90
N ALA A 47 -11.25 -26.08 -11.12
CA ALA A 47 -10.83 -25.16 -12.16
C ALA A 47 -11.09 -23.69 -11.78
N ASP A 48 -12.29 -23.39 -11.28
CA ASP A 48 -12.65 -22.05 -10.78
C ASP A 48 -11.75 -21.63 -9.62
N GLY A 49 -11.47 -22.55 -8.70
CA GLY A 49 -10.55 -22.31 -7.57
C GLY A 49 -9.14 -21.97 -8.06
N PHE A 50 -8.60 -22.73 -9.00
CA PHE A 50 -7.29 -22.46 -9.58
C PHE A 50 -7.25 -21.11 -10.32
N GLN A 51 -8.29 -20.81 -11.10
CA GLN A 51 -8.41 -19.54 -11.80
C GLN A 51 -8.48 -18.37 -10.82
N ALA A 52 -9.29 -18.48 -9.76
CA ALA A 52 -9.42 -17.44 -8.75
C ALA A 52 -8.08 -17.16 -8.05
N VAL A 53 -7.37 -18.21 -7.62
CA VAL A 53 -6.05 -18.08 -6.98
C VAL A 53 -5.04 -17.44 -7.93
N ASN A 54 -5.00 -17.88 -9.19
CA ASN A 54 -4.06 -17.36 -10.17
C ASN A 54 -4.32 -15.88 -10.49
N THR A 55 -5.59 -15.50 -10.67
CA THR A 55 -6.00 -14.10 -10.89
C THR A 55 -5.65 -13.23 -9.71
N LEU A 56 -6.06 -13.62 -8.49
CA LEU A 56 -5.78 -12.85 -7.27
C LEU A 56 -4.28 -12.70 -7.02
N THR A 57 -3.51 -13.76 -7.23
CA THR A 57 -2.05 -13.71 -7.09
C THR A 57 -1.44 -12.73 -8.08
N THR A 58 -1.87 -12.76 -9.34
CA THR A 58 -1.37 -11.85 -10.38
C THR A 58 -1.74 -10.40 -10.08
N GLU A 59 -2.97 -10.14 -9.64
CA GLU A 59 -3.42 -8.79 -9.26
C GLU A 59 -2.65 -8.23 -8.07
N ILE A 60 -2.47 -9.03 -7.00
CA ILE A 60 -1.70 -8.63 -5.81
C ILE A 60 -0.26 -8.34 -6.19
N LEU A 61 0.38 -9.21 -6.98
CA LEU A 61 1.75 -8.99 -7.45
C LEU A 61 1.85 -7.76 -8.36
N GLY A 62 0.86 -7.50 -9.20
CA GLY A 62 0.79 -6.29 -10.02
C GLY A 62 0.74 -5.01 -9.20
N LYS A 63 0.15 -5.05 -7.99
CA LYS A 63 0.08 -3.91 -7.07
C LYS A 63 1.34 -3.70 -6.22
N LYS A 64 2.25 -4.67 -6.19
CA LYS A 64 3.49 -4.60 -5.40
C LYS A 64 4.33 -3.36 -5.73
N ASP A 65 4.55 -3.10 -7.01
CA ASP A 65 5.43 -2.02 -7.45
C ASP A 65 4.77 -0.66 -7.23
N GLU A 66 3.46 -0.54 -7.44
CA GLU A 66 2.69 0.67 -7.10
C GLU A 66 2.78 0.98 -5.60
N LEU A 67 2.64 -0.04 -4.74
CA LEU A 67 2.74 0.12 -3.29
C LEU A 67 4.16 0.52 -2.86
N LYS A 68 5.18 -0.08 -3.48
CA LYS A 68 6.58 0.29 -3.23
C LYS A 68 6.85 1.74 -3.61
N GLN A 69 6.44 2.16 -4.80
CA GLN A 69 6.61 3.55 -5.25
C GLN A 69 5.87 4.54 -4.34
N LEU A 70 4.70 4.16 -3.83
CA LEU A 70 3.99 4.98 -2.85
C LEU A 70 4.75 5.08 -1.53
N GLY A 71 5.31 3.97 -1.04
CA GLY A 71 6.20 3.95 0.13
C GLY A 71 7.40 4.86 -0.03
N ASP A 72 8.14 4.72 -1.13
CA ASP A 72 9.32 5.54 -1.43
C ASP A 72 8.97 7.06 -1.46
N ARG A 73 7.78 7.42 -1.95
CA ARG A 73 7.28 8.81 -1.93
C ARG A 73 6.94 9.30 -0.53
N ILE A 74 6.37 8.44 0.32
CA ILE A 74 6.06 8.77 1.72
C ILE A 74 7.38 8.99 2.49
N ASP A 75 8.35 8.10 2.33
CA ASP A 75 9.67 8.21 2.97
C ASP A 75 10.39 9.50 2.54
N GLY A 76 10.33 9.84 1.25
CA GLY A 76 10.85 11.10 0.73
C GLY A 76 10.21 12.33 1.36
N LEU A 77 8.90 12.31 1.56
CA LEU A 77 8.17 13.39 2.24
C LEU A 77 8.54 13.48 3.72
N GLU A 78 8.69 12.35 4.41
CA GLU A 78 9.09 12.33 5.82
C GLU A 78 10.50 12.91 6.01
N CYS A 79 11.43 12.56 5.13
CA CYS A 79 12.78 13.14 5.11
C CYS A 79 12.73 14.66 4.90
N LEU A 80 11.91 15.13 3.96
CA LEU A 80 11.74 16.56 3.69
C LEU A 80 11.17 17.31 4.90
N VAL A 81 10.11 16.79 5.52
CA VAL A 81 9.50 17.39 6.72
C VAL A 81 10.51 17.47 7.85
N THR A 82 11.27 16.38 8.06
CA THR A 82 12.34 16.34 9.07
C THR A 82 13.42 17.38 8.81
N ARG A 83 13.83 17.54 7.55
CA ARG A 83 14.82 18.55 7.16
C ARG A 83 14.31 19.98 7.39
N VAL A 84 13.09 20.28 6.94
CA VAL A 84 12.48 21.61 7.12
C VAL A 84 12.34 21.95 8.60
N LYS A 85 11.92 20.99 9.43
CA LYS A 85 11.88 21.17 10.88
C LYS A 85 13.25 21.53 11.45
N GLY A 86 14.28 20.74 11.13
CA GLY A 86 15.63 20.99 11.63
C GLY A 86 16.21 22.33 11.18
N ASP A 87 15.86 22.79 9.98
CA ASP A 87 16.27 24.10 9.50
C ASP A 87 15.49 25.26 10.16
N MET A 88 14.21 25.05 10.49
CA MET A 88 13.41 25.99 11.27
C MET A 88 13.92 26.12 12.71
N ASP A 89 14.26 24.99 13.37
CA ASP A 89 14.81 24.98 14.72
C ASP A 89 16.14 25.77 14.79
N LYS A 90 17.00 25.64 13.76
CA LYS A 90 18.23 26.44 13.64
C LYS A 90 17.93 27.93 13.46
N LEU A 91 16.97 28.26 12.59
CA LEU A 91 16.60 29.64 12.33
C LEU A 91 16.03 30.30 13.61
N GLU A 92 15.18 29.60 14.34
CA GLU A 92 14.61 30.05 15.61
C GLU A 92 15.70 30.28 16.67
N SER A 93 16.68 29.37 16.79
CA SER A 93 17.82 29.53 17.69
C SER A 93 18.68 30.77 17.37
N LEU A 94 18.95 31.01 16.08
CA LEU A 94 19.68 32.19 15.65
C LEU A 94 18.90 33.48 15.88
N LEU A 95 17.59 33.46 15.63
CA LEU A 95 16.71 34.59 15.90
C LEU A 95 16.69 34.92 17.40
N ASN A 96 16.51 33.92 18.26
CA ASN A 96 16.55 34.08 19.71
C ASN A 96 17.89 34.65 20.19
N THR A 97 19.00 34.20 19.61
CA THR A 97 20.35 34.72 19.92
C THR A 97 20.49 36.18 19.50
N ALA A 98 20.07 36.52 18.27
CA ALA A 98 20.11 37.88 17.76
C ALA A 98 19.18 38.83 18.54
N GLU A 99 17.99 38.37 18.95
CA GLU A 99 17.08 39.12 19.80
C GLU A 99 17.67 39.37 21.19
N ALA A 100 18.34 38.37 21.79
CA ALA A 100 19.01 38.53 23.08
C ALA A 100 20.17 39.55 23.01
N GLU A 101 21.01 39.47 21.96
CA GLU A 101 22.09 40.42 21.71
C GLU A 101 21.56 41.84 21.44
N ALA A 102 20.46 41.95 20.67
CA ALA A 102 19.82 43.23 20.38
C ALA A 102 19.16 43.84 21.62
N ASN A 103 18.52 43.05 22.49
CA ASN A 103 17.94 43.54 23.74
C ASN A 103 18.99 43.94 24.79
N ALA A 104 20.19 43.35 24.73
CA ALA A 104 21.34 43.78 25.56
C ALA A 104 21.95 45.10 25.09
N SER A 105 21.72 45.48 23.82
CA SER A 105 22.13 46.74 23.21
C SER A 105 20.96 47.72 23.24
N ASP A 106 20.94 48.65 24.19
CA ASP A 106 19.89 49.68 24.38
C ASP A 106 19.59 50.45 23.07
N GLY A 107 18.64 49.96 22.24
CA GLY A 107 18.40 50.51 20.90
C GLY A 107 17.55 49.70 19.91
N ALA A 108 16.22 49.79 20.08
CA ALA A 108 15.15 49.71 19.05
C ALA A 108 14.75 48.35 18.43
N PRO A 109 13.44 48.15 18.11
CA PRO A 109 12.86 46.84 17.81
C PRO A 109 13.10 46.41 16.35
N LEU A 110 14.11 45.56 16.11
CA LEU A 110 14.39 44.94 14.81
C LEU A 110 13.27 44.01 14.30
N LEU A 111 12.30 43.63 15.15
CA LEU A 111 11.18 42.77 14.75
C LEU A 111 10.20 43.42 13.76
N LYS A 112 10.20 44.75 13.60
CA LYS A 112 9.40 45.41 12.56
C LYS A 112 9.91 45.15 11.13
N ALA A 113 11.16 44.72 10.97
CA ALA A 113 11.74 44.46 9.65
C ALA A 113 11.38 43.07 9.10
N LEU A 114 11.13 42.07 9.96
CA LEU A 114 10.84 40.69 9.52
C LEU A 114 9.40 40.51 8.99
N GLY A 115 8.45 41.35 9.41
CA GLY A 115 7.10 41.38 8.83
C GLY A 115 7.07 41.74 7.34
N SER A 116 8.16 42.34 6.81
CA SER A 116 8.29 42.69 5.40
C SER A 116 8.73 41.53 4.49
N LEU A 117 9.22 40.41 5.05
CA LEU A 117 9.73 39.28 4.26
C LEU A 117 8.64 38.43 3.59
N PHE A 118 7.38 38.58 4.02
CA PHE A 118 6.23 37.88 3.42
C PHE A 118 5.54 38.67 2.30
N THR A 119 6.02 39.87 1.96
CA THR A 119 5.48 40.65 0.83
C THR A 119 6.55 40.82 -0.24
N LYS A 120 6.44 40.04 -1.32
CA LYS A 120 7.29 40.19 -2.51
C LYS A 120 7.08 41.58 -3.12
N LYS A 121 8.04 42.48 -2.93
CA LYS A 121 8.24 43.68 -3.76
C LYS A 121 9.72 43.84 -4.12
N PRO A 122 10.02 44.39 -5.30
CA PRO A 122 11.39 44.46 -5.81
C PRO A 122 12.22 45.49 -5.03
N VAL A 123 13.50 45.16 -4.92
CA VAL A 123 14.57 45.88 -4.23
C VAL A 123 14.66 47.32 -4.73
N VAL A 124 14.59 48.28 -3.79
CA VAL A 124 15.06 49.64 -3.99
C VAL A 124 16.22 49.85 -3.01
N ASP A 125 17.40 50.16 -3.54
CA ASP A 125 18.59 50.49 -2.77
C ASP A 125 18.29 51.65 -1.81
N ILE A 126 18.40 51.39 -0.51
CA ILE A 126 18.45 52.43 0.52
C ILE A 126 19.87 52.42 1.07
N ALA A 127 20.68 53.37 0.62
CA ALA A 127 21.95 53.70 1.23
C ALA A 127 21.71 54.33 2.63
N GLY A 128 22.27 53.71 3.67
CA GLY A 128 22.24 54.18 5.06
C GLY A 128 23.58 53.92 5.77
N PRO A 129 23.92 54.68 6.83
CA PRO A 129 25.28 55.09 7.12
C PRO A 129 26.16 54.03 7.79
N SER A 130 27.46 54.12 7.50
CA SER A 130 28.55 53.28 8.01
C SER A 130 28.59 53.26 9.56
N ARG A 131 28.45 52.07 10.15
CA ARG A 131 28.80 51.80 11.56
C ARG A 131 30.07 50.96 11.61
N THR A 132 31.16 51.57 12.08
CA THR A 132 32.38 50.88 12.48
C THR A 132 32.19 50.27 13.87
N GLY A 133 32.02 48.94 13.93
CA GLY A 133 31.94 48.16 15.16
C GLY A 133 31.93 46.67 14.78
N GLN A 134 32.81 45.88 15.40
CA GLN A 134 33.12 44.48 15.04
C GLN A 134 31.88 43.69 14.62
N SER A 135 31.75 43.45 13.31
CA SER A 135 30.72 42.54 12.80
C SER A 135 31.13 41.12 13.18
N SER A 136 30.44 40.52 14.14
CA SER A 136 30.31 39.07 14.17
C SER A 136 29.91 38.65 12.76
N THR A 137 30.74 37.82 12.13
CA THR A 137 30.56 37.49 10.71
C THR A 137 29.35 36.55 10.63
N PHE A 138 28.16 37.12 10.49
CA PHE A 138 26.92 36.35 10.33
C PHE A 138 27.08 35.47 9.10
N THR A 139 27.11 34.16 9.32
CA THR A 139 27.17 33.19 8.24
C THR A 139 25.76 32.64 8.07
N SER A 140 25.14 32.93 6.93
CA SER A 140 23.78 32.46 6.65
C SER A 140 23.74 30.93 6.71
N PRO A 141 22.80 30.34 7.47
CA PRO A 141 22.61 28.90 7.47
C PRO A 141 22.21 28.41 6.08
N ASP A 142 22.70 27.25 5.68
CA ASP A 142 22.19 26.54 4.50
C ASP A 142 20.84 25.92 4.86
N LEU A 143 19.77 26.62 4.48
CA LEU A 143 18.40 26.21 4.70
C LEU A 143 17.89 25.40 3.50
N PHE A 144 16.89 24.56 3.76
CA PHE A 144 16.15 23.82 2.76
C PHE A 144 15.70 24.73 1.60
N SER A 145 15.99 24.29 0.37
CA SER A 145 15.53 24.93 -0.86
C SER A 145 14.73 23.91 -1.68
N ALA A 146 13.45 24.23 -1.90
CA ALA A 146 12.54 23.38 -2.67
C ALA A 146 13.05 23.14 -4.10
N ASP A 147 13.71 24.13 -4.70
CA ASP A 147 14.27 24.04 -6.05
C ASP A 147 15.32 22.92 -6.15
N LYS A 148 16.10 22.65 -5.10
CA LYS A 148 17.11 21.60 -5.10
C LYS A 148 16.54 20.19 -4.94
N VAL A 149 15.35 20.06 -4.36
CA VAL A 149 14.73 18.76 -4.03
C VAL A 149 13.73 18.30 -5.08
N PHE A 150 13.03 19.23 -5.73
CA PHE A 150 12.02 18.88 -6.73
C PHE A 150 12.51 18.95 -8.19
N THR A 151 13.78 19.36 -8.44
CA THR A 151 14.34 19.42 -9.81
C THR A 151 15.44 18.40 -10.11
N SER A 152 15.94 17.63 -9.13
CA SER A 152 16.84 16.51 -9.42
C SER A 152 16.05 15.25 -9.79
N PRO A 153 16.31 14.61 -10.94
CA PRO A 153 15.76 13.28 -11.21
C PRO A 153 16.21 12.30 -10.13
N PRO A 154 15.42 11.25 -9.82
CA PRO A 154 15.76 10.29 -8.78
C PRO A 154 17.06 9.58 -9.15
N GLU A 155 18.14 9.88 -8.43
CA GLU A 155 19.41 9.20 -8.57
C GLU A 155 19.24 7.77 -8.04
N SER A 156 19.09 6.84 -8.99
CA SER A 156 18.98 5.41 -8.71
C SER A 156 20.28 4.94 -8.05
N THR A 157 20.28 4.85 -6.72
CA THR A 157 21.40 4.24 -5.99
C THR A 157 21.27 2.72 -6.10
N LEU A 158 21.73 2.18 -7.24
CA LEU A 158 22.22 0.82 -7.33
C LEU A 158 23.68 0.83 -6.89
N GLN A 159 23.96 0.31 -5.69
CA GLN A 159 25.25 -0.30 -5.39
C GLN A 159 24.99 -1.70 -4.82
N GLN A 160 25.17 -2.68 -5.70
CA GLN A 160 25.43 -4.08 -5.35
C GLN A 160 26.78 -4.14 -4.65
N SER A 161 26.82 -4.74 -3.47
CA SER A 161 28.03 -5.21 -2.80
C SER A 161 28.39 -6.59 -3.34
N GLU A 162 29.58 -6.71 -3.92
CA GLU A 162 30.35 -7.96 -4.02
C GLU A 162 30.71 -8.53 -2.64
#